data_AF-V6KEP1-F1
#
_entry.id   AF-V6KEP1-F1
#
_cell.length_a   1.000
_cell.length_b   1.000
_cell.length_c   1.000
_cell.angle_alpha   90.00
_cell.angle_beta   90.00
_cell.angle_gamma   90.00
#
_symmetry.space_group_name_H-M   'P 1'
#
loop_
_entity.id
_entity.type
_entity.pdbx_description
1 polymer ?
#
loop_
_entity_poly.entity_id
_entity_poly.type
_entity_poly.pdbx_seq_one_letter_code
_entity_poly.pdbx_strand_id
1 'polypeptide(L)'
;MFDTYTPEIGRYGPGAALRCAEAVFTADSAYALAALQGPGVDGVDGRALAAVGMVDIACGLLGPDEGMRWLANRPAAPARVERGISDQAIELVRRATPRARGWGEELAQAWHRRAVALALYREGLAESMDLDSVLESLLHMHDNRLRGLDREDERICRRLARQSAVAWAAWPGESR
;
A
#
# COMPACT_ATOMS: atom_id res chain seq x y z
N MET A 1 -14.87 -20.01 17.33
CA MET A 1 -16.03 -19.14 17.07
C MET A 1 -16.15 -19.03 15.56
N PHE A 2 -17.31 -19.38 15.00
CA PHE A 2 -17.62 -19.15 13.60
C PHE A 2 -18.65 -18.01 13.55
N ASP A 3 -18.44 -17.06 12.66
CA ASP A 3 -19.31 -15.88 12.51
C ASP A 3 -19.66 -15.68 11.04
N THR A 4 -20.67 -14.86 10.78
CA THR A 4 -21.21 -14.61 9.44
C THR A 4 -20.41 -13.52 8.74
N TYR A 5 -19.87 -13.85 7.57
CA TYR A 5 -19.27 -12.85 6.69
C TYR A 5 -20.36 -11.94 6.11
N THR A 6 -20.28 -10.65 6.42
CA THR A 6 -21.13 -9.60 5.81
C THR A 6 -20.30 -8.80 4.83
N PRO A 7 -20.52 -8.92 3.51
CA PRO A 7 -19.67 -8.26 2.54
C PRO A 7 -19.86 -6.73 2.52
N GLU A 8 -18.75 -5.97 2.49
CA GLU A 8 -18.75 -4.50 2.49
C GLU A 8 -19.00 -3.93 1.07
N ILE A 9 -20.13 -4.32 0.46
CA ILE A 9 -20.51 -3.97 -0.92
C ILE A 9 -20.50 -2.45 -1.17
N GLY A 10 -20.96 -1.66 -0.20
CA GLY A 10 -20.95 -0.20 -0.32
C GLY A 10 -19.55 0.41 -0.35
N ARG A 11 -18.55 -0.29 0.18
CA ARG A 11 -17.17 0.15 0.29
C ARG A 11 -16.32 -0.29 -0.91
N TYR A 12 -16.56 -1.48 -1.43
CA TYR A 12 -15.72 -2.09 -2.47
C TYR A 12 -16.43 -2.35 -3.79
N GLY A 13 -17.71 -1.98 -3.90
CA GLY A 13 -18.54 -2.20 -5.07
C GLY A 13 -19.21 -3.59 -5.06
N PRO A 14 -20.32 -3.77 -5.80
CA PRO A 14 -21.06 -5.03 -5.83
C PRO A 14 -20.49 -6.06 -6.80
N GLY A 15 -20.92 -7.31 -6.64
CA GLY A 15 -20.77 -8.36 -7.65
C GLY A 15 -19.32 -8.65 -8.02
N ALA A 16 -18.96 -8.42 -9.29
CA ALA A 16 -17.61 -8.69 -9.79
C ALA A 16 -16.54 -7.80 -9.14
N ALA A 17 -16.87 -6.54 -8.84
CA ALA A 17 -15.96 -5.61 -8.17
C ALA A 17 -15.57 -6.13 -6.78
N LEU A 18 -16.54 -6.63 -6.01
CA LEU A 18 -16.27 -7.22 -4.69
C LEU A 18 -15.33 -8.43 -4.79
N ARG A 19 -15.53 -9.32 -5.77
CA ARG A 19 -14.63 -10.48 -5.96
C ARG A 19 -13.21 -10.05 -6.30
N CYS A 20 -13.04 -9.00 -7.10
CA CYS A 20 -11.72 -8.42 -7.37
C CYS A 20 -11.12 -7.79 -6.10
N ALA A 21 -11.93 -7.11 -5.28
CA ALA A 21 -11.48 -6.59 -3.98
C ALA A 21 -11.04 -7.70 -3.02
N GLU A 22 -11.78 -8.81 -2.95
CA GLU A 22 -11.41 -10.01 -2.18
C GLU A 22 -10.09 -10.62 -2.67
N ALA A 23 -9.85 -10.62 -3.99
CA ALA A 23 -8.56 -11.01 -4.56
C ALA A 23 -7.43 -10.06 -4.14
N VAL A 24 -7.68 -8.74 -4.08
CA VAL A 24 -6.74 -7.77 -3.51
C VAL A 24 -6.48 -8.06 -2.03
N PHE A 25 -7.50 -8.35 -1.23
CA PHE A 25 -7.33 -8.68 0.20
C PHE A 25 -6.51 -9.94 0.40
N THR A 26 -6.74 -10.95 -0.44
CA THR A 26 -5.98 -12.20 -0.41
C THR A 26 -4.51 -11.96 -0.76
N ALA A 27 -4.26 -11.23 -1.85
CA ALA A 27 -2.91 -10.91 -2.29
C ALA A 27 -2.16 -10.03 -1.29
N ASP A 28 -2.82 -9.04 -0.68
CA ASP A 28 -2.25 -8.18 0.34
C ASP A 28 -1.99 -8.92 1.66
N SER A 29 -2.85 -9.89 2.02
CA SER A 29 -2.59 -10.77 3.17
C SER A 29 -1.38 -11.69 2.93
N ALA A 30 -1.22 -12.21 1.72
CA ALA A 30 -0.03 -12.98 1.35
C ALA A 30 1.24 -12.11 1.36
N TYR A 31 1.14 -10.85 0.93
CA TYR A 31 2.24 -9.89 1.05
C TYR A 31 2.59 -9.63 2.52
N ALA A 32 1.60 -9.36 3.37
CA ALA A 32 1.81 -9.11 4.79
C ALA A 32 2.46 -10.31 5.49
N LEU A 33 2.01 -11.54 5.18
CA LEU A 33 2.60 -12.76 5.71
C LEU A 33 4.07 -12.91 5.30
N ALA A 34 4.36 -12.76 3.99
CA ALA A 34 5.73 -12.85 3.47
C ALA A 34 6.64 -11.73 4.02
N ALA A 35 6.09 -10.53 4.24
CA ALA A 35 6.80 -9.41 4.83
C ALA A 35 7.12 -9.62 6.31
N LEU A 36 6.24 -10.27 7.08
CA LEU A 36 6.44 -10.50 8.51
C LEU A 36 7.30 -11.74 8.81
N GLN A 37 7.37 -12.70 7.87
CA GLN A 37 8.08 -13.98 8.05
C GLN A 37 9.35 -14.09 7.21
N GLY A 38 9.46 -13.35 6.11
CA GLY A 38 10.44 -13.58 5.06
C GLY A 38 11.80 -12.92 5.33
N PRO A 39 12.90 -13.53 4.86
CA PRO A 39 14.22 -12.90 4.88
C PRO A 39 14.26 -11.67 3.94
N GLY A 40 15.10 -10.69 4.27
CA GLY A 40 15.34 -9.51 3.41
C GLY A 40 14.51 -8.27 3.74
N VAL A 41 13.74 -8.30 4.84
CA VAL A 41 13.25 -7.09 5.53
C VAL A 41 13.99 -6.84 6.85
N ASP A 42 15.04 -7.61 7.13
CA ASP A 42 15.85 -7.47 8.35
C ASP A 42 16.43 -6.05 8.43
N GLY A 43 16.11 -5.35 9.52
CA GLY A 43 16.52 -3.96 9.72
C GLY A 43 15.64 -2.90 9.03
N VAL A 44 14.57 -3.31 8.32
CA VAL A 44 13.51 -2.40 7.86
C VAL A 44 12.52 -2.16 8.99
N ASP A 45 12.32 -0.90 9.36
CA ASP A 45 11.29 -0.53 10.33
C ASP A 45 9.91 -0.87 9.74
N GLY A 46 9.07 -1.56 10.51
CA GLY A 46 7.77 -2.00 9.99
C GLY A 46 6.85 -0.84 9.58
N ARG A 47 7.03 0.39 10.10
CA ARG A 47 6.30 1.58 9.65
C ARG A 47 6.77 2.05 8.28
N ALA A 48 8.08 1.96 8.01
CA ALA A 48 8.62 2.20 6.68
C ALA A 48 8.10 1.16 5.70
N LEU A 49 8.04 -0.12 6.11
CA LEU A 49 7.50 -1.20 5.27
C LEU A 49 6.02 -1.02 4.94
N ALA A 50 5.19 -0.65 5.93
CA ALA A 50 3.78 -0.33 5.71
C ALA A 50 3.61 0.87 4.78
N ALA A 51 4.39 1.93 4.97
CA ALA A 51 4.38 3.10 4.09
C ALA A 51 4.75 2.77 2.64
N VAL A 52 5.76 1.92 2.41
CA VAL A 52 6.13 1.44 1.08
C VAL A 52 4.99 0.61 0.46
N GLY A 53 4.36 -0.25 1.25
CA GLY A 53 3.19 -1.02 0.81
C GLY A 53 1.99 -0.12 0.44
N MET A 54 1.75 0.96 1.18
CA MET A 54 0.73 1.96 0.85
C MET A 54 1.02 2.65 -0.50
N VAL A 55 2.29 2.99 -0.77
CA VAL A 55 2.72 3.52 -2.06
C VAL A 55 2.48 2.51 -3.18
N ASP A 56 2.88 1.26 -2.99
CA ASP A 56 2.68 0.21 -3.98
C ASP A 56 1.19 -0.05 -4.27
N ILE A 57 0.32 0.04 -3.26
CA ILE A 57 -1.14 -0.09 -3.42
C ILE A 57 -1.72 1.08 -4.22
N ALA A 58 -1.36 2.32 -3.89
CA ALA A 58 -1.83 3.50 -4.60
C ALA A 58 -1.38 3.45 -6.09
N CYS A 59 -0.12 3.11 -6.33
CA CYS A 59 0.43 2.96 -7.67
C CYS A 59 -0.19 1.78 -8.43
N GLY A 60 -0.49 0.67 -7.76
CA GLY A 60 -1.14 -0.48 -8.38
C GLY A 60 -2.60 -0.21 -8.78
N LEU A 61 -3.33 0.61 -8.01
CA LEU A 61 -4.73 0.92 -8.29
C LEU A 61 -4.90 2.08 -9.29
N LEU A 62 -4.08 3.13 -9.18
CA LEU A 62 -4.22 4.37 -9.97
C LEU A 62 -3.19 4.50 -11.09
N GLY A 63 -2.16 3.64 -11.09
CA GLY A 63 -0.96 3.82 -11.90
C GLY A 63 0.13 4.62 -11.17
N PRO A 64 1.40 4.51 -11.59
CA PRO A 64 2.54 5.04 -10.83
C PRO A 64 2.46 6.55 -10.55
N ASP A 65 2.28 7.38 -11.58
CA ASP A 65 2.29 8.83 -11.44
C ASP A 65 1.06 9.35 -10.69
N GLU A 66 -0.11 8.76 -10.93
CA GLU A 66 -1.35 9.15 -10.27
C GLU A 66 -1.38 8.70 -8.81
N GLY A 67 -0.92 7.50 -8.50
CA GLY A 67 -0.78 7.01 -7.12
C GLY A 67 0.13 7.89 -6.28
N MET A 68 1.30 8.27 -6.82
CA MET A 68 2.22 9.17 -6.14
C MET A 68 1.63 10.56 -5.94
N ARG A 69 1.00 11.13 -6.97
CA ARG A 69 0.32 12.43 -6.87
C ARG A 69 -0.82 12.40 -5.85
N TRP A 70 -1.61 11.33 -5.85
CA TRP A 70 -2.71 11.11 -4.92
C TRP A 70 -2.17 11.17 -3.48
N LEU A 71 -1.15 10.37 -3.16
CA LEU A 71 -0.55 10.32 -1.83
C LEU A 71 0.05 11.67 -1.40
N ALA A 72 0.79 12.34 -2.28
CA ALA A 72 1.40 13.63 -1.98
C ALA A 72 0.37 14.72 -1.61
N ASN A 73 -0.81 14.64 -2.24
CA ASN A 73 -1.92 15.59 -2.04
C ASN A 73 -2.84 15.23 -0.87
N ARG A 74 -2.75 14.02 -0.30
CA ARG A 74 -3.57 13.67 0.87
C ARG A 74 -3.10 14.42 2.11
N PRO A 75 -4.05 14.93 2.93
CA PRO A 75 -3.70 15.45 4.25
C PRO A 75 -3.19 14.30 5.13
N ALA A 76 -2.04 14.52 5.77
CA ALA A 76 -1.53 13.61 6.81
C ALA A 76 -1.55 14.35 8.15
N ALA A 77 -2.12 13.71 9.17
CA ALA A 77 -2.09 14.26 10.52
C ALA A 77 -0.63 14.49 10.97
N PRO A 78 -0.36 15.54 11.77
CA PRO A 78 0.95 15.70 12.38
C PRO A 78 1.25 14.49 13.27
N ALA A 79 2.36 13.82 12.99
CA ALA A 79 2.86 12.71 13.80
C ALA A 79 4.37 12.87 13.94
N ARG A 80 4.95 12.55 15.10
CA ARG A 80 6.41 12.61 15.26
C ARG A 80 7.03 11.39 14.58
N VAL A 81 7.74 11.63 13.48
CA VAL A 81 8.43 10.60 12.71
C VAL A 81 9.92 10.77 12.92
N GLU A 82 10.59 9.69 13.29
CA GLU A 82 12.05 9.66 13.38
C GLU A 82 12.67 9.77 11.99
N ARG A 83 13.73 10.58 11.87
CA ARG A 83 14.38 10.84 10.59
C ARG A 83 14.88 9.56 9.91
N GLY A 84 15.47 8.63 10.67
CA GLY A 84 15.97 7.36 10.10
C GLY A 84 14.89 6.53 9.43
N ILE A 85 13.69 6.46 10.03
CA ILE A 85 12.54 5.74 9.46
C ILE A 85 12.05 6.45 8.18
N SER A 86 12.01 7.79 8.19
CA SER A 86 11.64 8.58 7.01
C SER A 86 12.61 8.38 5.84
N ASP A 87 13.92 8.43 6.10
CA ASP A 87 14.94 8.26 5.07
C ASP A 87 14.89 6.85 4.49
N GLN A 88 14.71 5.84 5.34
CA GLN A 88 14.54 4.44 4.92
C GLN A 88 13.30 4.24 4.03
N ALA A 89 12.15 4.82 4.40
CA ALA A 89 10.92 4.73 3.58
C ALA A 89 11.12 5.40 2.20
N ILE A 90 11.70 6.60 2.18
CA ILE A 90 11.99 7.34 0.93
C ILE A 90 12.92 6.52 0.03
N GLU A 91 13.98 5.94 0.58
CA GLU A 91 14.93 5.13 -0.17
C GLU A 91 14.27 3.87 -0.77
N LEU A 92 13.46 3.16 0.02
CA LEU A 92 12.73 1.98 -0.45
C LEU A 92 11.70 2.32 -1.54
N VAL A 93 11.02 3.47 -1.43
CA VAL A 93 10.08 3.94 -2.47
C VAL A 93 10.83 4.27 -3.76
N ARG A 94 12.02 4.89 -3.69
CA ARG A 94 12.87 5.14 -4.87
C ARG A 94 13.30 3.85 -5.56
N ARG A 95 13.53 2.79 -4.80
CA ARG A 95 13.79 1.44 -5.32
C ARG A 95 12.46 0.84 -5.80
N ALA A 96 11.99 1.21 -6.99
CA ALA A 96 10.65 0.89 -7.49
C ALA A 96 10.33 -0.61 -7.71
N THR A 97 11.32 -1.51 -7.59
CA THR A 97 11.12 -2.96 -7.84
C THR A 97 11.51 -3.80 -6.62
N PRO A 98 10.85 -4.94 -6.38
CA PRO A 98 11.24 -5.90 -5.33
C PRO A 98 12.73 -6.23 -5.35
N ARG A 99 13.30 -6.46 -6.54
CA ARG A 99 14.72 -6.76 -6.73
C ARG A 99 15.61 -5.62 -6.24
N ALA A 100 15.29 -4.37 -6.58
CA ALA A 100 16.05 -3.21 -6.12
C ALA A 100 15.93 -2.99 -4.60
N ARG A 101 14.80 -3.40 -4.00
CA ARG A 101 14.60 -3.38 -2.54
C ARG A 101 15.30 -4.52 -1.81
N GLY A 102 15.83 -5.51 -2.53
CA GLY A 102 16.47 -6.68 -1.93
C GLY A 102 15.48 -7.67 -1.32
N TRP A 103 14.20 -7.61 -1.72
CA TRP A 103 13.18 -8.50 -1.20
C TRP A 103 13.40 -9.95 -1.67
N GLY A 104 13.19 -10.89 -0.76
CA GLY A 104 13.20 -12.32 -1.06
C GLY A 104 12.12 -12.71 -2.07
N GLU A 105 12.26 -13.90 -2.64
CA GLU A 105 11.42 -14.38 -3.74
C GLU A 105 9.93 -14.40 -3.37
N GLU A 106 9.58 -14.92 -2.19
CA GLU A 106 8.18 -15.01 -1.75
C GLU A 106 7.51 -13.63 -1.64
N LEU A 107 8.22 -12.65 -1.08
CA LEU A 107 7.74 -11.27 -0.95
C LEU A 107 7.63 -10.59 -2.33
N ALA A 108 8.59 -10.81 -3.21
CA ALA A 108 8.56 -10.30 -4.58
C ALA A 108 7.37 -10.86 -5.38
N GLN A 109 7.09 -12.16 -5.25
CA GLN A 109 5.94 -12.79 -5.88
C GLN A 109 4.61 -12.27 -5.30
N ALA A 110 4.51 -12.13 -3.98
CA ALA A 110 3.32 -11.59 -3.33
C ALA A 110 3.05 -10.13 -3.75
N TRP A 111 4.11 -9.32 -3.86
CA TRP A 111 4.02 -7.97 -4.40
C TRP A 111 3.48 -7.95 -5.83
N HIS A 112 3.98 -8.81 -6.72
CA HIS A 112 3.51 -8.86 -8.11
C HIS A 112 2.04 -9.31 -8.19
N ARG A 113 1.65 -10.34 -7.43
CA ARG A 113 0.25 -10.79 -7.34
C ARG A 113 -0.67 -9.67 -6.87
N ARG A 114 -0.25 -8.88 -5.88
CA ARG A 114 -1.01 -7.72 -5.39
C ARG A 114 -1.16 -6.65 -6.46
N ALA A 115 -0.10 -6.32 -7.20
CA ALA A 115 -0.16 -5.36 -8.30
C ALA A 115 -1.16 -5.79 -9.39
N VAL A 116 -1.14 -7.07 -9.79
CA VAL A 116 -2.09 -7.63 -10.77
C VAL A 116 -3.52 -7.58 -10.24
N ALA A 117 -3.76 -7.95 -8.98
CA ALA A 117 -5.09 -7.91 -8.38
C ALA A 117 -5.65 -6.49 -8.31
N LEU A 118 -4.81 -5.49 -8.00
CA LEU A 118 -5.20 -4.07 -7.97
C LEU A 118 -5.58 -3.56 -9.36
N ALA A 119 -4.83 -3.92 -10.40
CA ALA A 119 -5.15 -3.56 -11.78
C ALA A 119 -6.48 -4.15 -12.23
N LEU A 120 -6.71 -5.44 -11.96
CA LEU A 120 -7.99 -6.10 -12.28
C LEU A 120 -9.16 -5.53 -11.47
N TYR A 121 -8.91 -5.12 -10.22
CA TYR A 121 -9.93 -4.45 -9.42
C TYR A 121 -10.27 -3.07 -9.98
N ARG A 122 -9.24 -2.30 -10.39
CA ARG A 122 -9.42 -1.02 -11.08
C ARG A 122 -10.27 -1.15 -12.34
N GLU A 123 -10.01 -2.15 -13.17
CA GLU A 123 -10.80 -2.43 -14.39
C GLU A 123 -12.25 -2.84 -14.09
N GLY A 124 -12.47 -3.53 -12.97
CA GLY A 124 -13.80 -3.99 -12.54
C GLY A 124 -14.63 -2.97 -11.78
N LEU A 125 -14.06 -1.82 -11.41
CA LEU A 125 -14.77 -0.77 -10.67
C LEU A 125 -15.66 0.06 -11.60
N ALA A 126 -16.90 0.29 -11.18
CA ALA A 126 -17.80 1.21 -11.88
C ALA A 126 -17.30 2.65 -11.76
N GLU A 127 -17.50 3.46 -12.80
CA GLU A 127 -17.10 4.88 -12.83
C GLU A 127 -17.74 5.72 -11.72
N SER A 128 -18.92 5.30 -11.22
CA SER A 128 -19.62 5.98 -10.12
C SER A 128 -19.01 5.73 -8.74
N MET A 129 -18.04 4.81 -8.62
CA MET A 129 -17.40 4.51 -7.34
C MET A 129 -16.48 5.65 -6.92
N ASP A 130 -16.56 6.02 -5.64
CA ASP A 130 -15.60 6.95 -5.05
C ASP A 130 -14.24 6.24 -4.82
N LEU A 131 -13.33 6.46 -5.76
CA LEU A 131 -11.99 5.88 -5.75
C LEU A 131 -11.14 6.34 -4.58
N ASP A 132 -11.36 7.56 -4.08
CA ASP A 132 -10.64 8.05 -2.91
C ASP A 132 -11.04 7.22 -1.70
N SER A 133 -12.34 7.04 -1.48
CA SER A 133 -12.86 6.20 -0.39
C SER A 133 -12.42 4.74 -0.50
N VAL A 134 -12.38 4.18 -1.72
CA VAL A 134 -11.88 2.82 -1.97
C VAL A 134 -10.40 2.72 -1.62
N LEU A 135 -9.57 3.64 -2.10
CA LEU A 135 -8.14 3.60 -1.85
C LEU A 135 -7.82 3.82 -0.37
N GLU A 136 -8.46 4.80 0.29
CA GLU A 136 -8.33 5.01 1.74
C GLU A 136 -8.63 3.73 2.54
N SER A 137 -9.63 2.99 2.08
CA SER A 137 -10.03 1.71 2.66
C SER A 137 -9.02 0.59 2.45
N LEU A 138 -8.42 0.51 1.26
CA LEU A 138 -7.34 -0.43 0.99
C LEU A 138 -6.10 -0.13 1.84
N LEU A 139 -5.71 1.15 1.96
CA LEU A 139 -4.57 1.57 2.77
C LEU A 139 -4.79 1.25 4.25
N HIS A 140 -6.00 1.49 4.76
CA HIS A 140 -6.37 1.14 6.14
C HIS A 140 -6.27 -0.38 6.39
N MET A 141 -6.82 -1.20 5.48
CA MET A 141 -6.77 -2.65 5.64
C MET A 141 -5.34 -3.20 5.50
N HIS A 142 -4.50 -2.60 4.67
CA HIS A 142 -3.09 -2.94 4.57
C HIS A 142 -2.33 -2.67 5.89
N ASP A 143 -2.54 -1.50 6.48
CA ASP A 143 -1.96 -1.16 7.78
C ASP A 143 -2.43 -2.15 8.86
N ASN A 144 -3.73 -2.45 8.92
CA ASN A 144 -4.28 -3.43 9.86
C ASN A 144 -3.58 -4.81 9.77
N ARG A 145 -3.23 -5.27 8.56
CA ARG A 145 -2.57 -6.57 8.36
C ARG A 145 -1.11 -6.58 8.82
N LEU A 146 -0.40 -5.46 8.66
CA LEU A 146 1.04 -5.38 8.99
C LEU A 146 1.32 -4.86 10.40
N ARG A 147 0.47 -3.95 10.90
CA ARG A 147 0.74 -3.06 12.04
C ARG A 147 -0.31 -3.21 13.15
N GLY A 148 -1.46 -3.78 12.84
CA GLY A 148 -2.59 -3.93 13.77
C GLY A 148 -3.47 -2.68 13.80
N LEU A 149 -4.23 -2.49 14.89
CA LEU A 149 -5.31 -1.51 14.97
C LEU A 149 -4.91 -0.17 15.64
N ASP A 150 -3.61 0.08 15.83
CA ASP A 150 -3.13 1.30 16.48
C ASP A 150 -3.23 2.49 15.52
N ARG A 151 -4.19 3.39 15.81
CA ARG A 151 -4.47 4.57 14.99
C ARG A 151 -3.33 5.58 14.96
N GLU A 152 -2.50 5.67 16.00
CA GLU A 152 -1.35 6.58 15.98
C GLU A 152 -0.25 6.02 15.07
N ASP A 153 -0.08 4.71 15.10
CA ASP A 153 0.84 4.00 14.22
C ASP A 153 0.42 4.12 12.76
N GLU A 154 -0.87 3.94 12.44
CA GLU A 154 -1.41 4.15 11.09
C GLU A 154 -1.15 5.59 10.58
N ARG A 155 -1.32 6.60 11.45
CA ARG A 155 -1.02 8.00 11.09
C ARG A 155 0.44 8.21 10.73
N ILE A 156 1.35 7.57 11.45
CA ILE A 156 2.79 7.61 11.16
C ILE A 156 3.06 6.98 9.79
N CYS A 157 2.53 5.80 9.51
CA CYS A 157 2.68 5.11 8.23
C CYS A 157 2.14 5.94 7.06
N ARG A 158 0.95 6.55 7.21
CA ARG A 158 0.36 7.45 6.21
C ARG A 158 1.20 8.70 5.97
N ARG A 159 1.77 9.28 7.04
CA ARG A 159 2.67 10.44 6.93
C ARG A 159 3.95 10.07 6.18
N LEU A 160 4.53 8.91 6.47
CA LEU A 160 5.71 8.38 5.78
C LEU A 160 5.44 8.12 4.29
N ALA A 161 4.30 7.52 3.96
CA ALA A 161 3.90 7.27 2.56
C ALA A 161 3.77 8.59 1.79
N ARG A 162 3.11 9.59 2.40
CA ARG A 162 3.01 10.94 1.85
C ARG A 162 4.38 11.60 1.67
N GLN A 163 5.24 11.56 2.68
CA GLN A 163 6.59 12.14 2.61
C GLN A 163 7.41 11.50 1.48
N SER A 164 7.30 10.19 1.31
CA SER A 164 7.95 9.46 0.23
C SER A 164 7.43 9.88 -1.15
N ALA A 165 6.11 10.05 -1.28
CA ALA A 165 5.50 10.55 -2.51
C ALA A 165 5.92 11.98 -2.87
N VAL A 166 5.99 12.88 -1.88
CA VAL A 166 6.50 14.25 -2.08
C VAL A 166 7.98 14.24 -2.46
N ALA A 167 8.79 13.42 -1.79
CA ALA A 167 10.22 13.33 -2.06
C ALA A 167 10.50 12.75 -3.46
N TRP A 168 9.67 11.83 -3.93
CA TRP A 168 9.72 11.31 -5.29
C TRP A 168 9.35 12.37 -6.32
N ALA A 169 8.28 13.14 -6.09
CA ALA A 169 7.84 14.20 -7.01
C ALA A 169 8.85 15.36 -7.11
N ALA A 170 9.60 15.62 -6.04
CA ALA A 170 10.67 16.62 -6.01
C ALA A 170 11.98 16.14 -6.65
N TRP A 171 12.10 14.85 -6.98
CA TRP A 171 13.31 14.31 -7.59
C TRP A 171 13.35 14.70 -9.08
N PRO A 172 14.35 15.47 -9.54
CA PRO A 172 14.55 15.70 -10.97
C PRO A 172 14.96 14.37 -11.60
N GLY A 173 14.03 13.71 -12.27
CA GLY A 173 14.26 12.41 -12.88
C GLY A 173 15.45 12.46 -13.83
N GLU A 174 16.43 11.60 -13.60
CA GLU A 174 17.25 11.10 -14.69
C GLU A 174 16.29 10.23 -15.52
N SER A 175 15.88 10.81 -16.65
CA SER A 175 14.98 10.35 -17.71
C SER A 175 14.31 8.96 -17.59
N ARG A 176 12.97 9.00 -17.60
CA ARG A 176 12.00 8.01 -18.17
C ARG A 176 12.40 6.55 -18.28
#